data_AF-A0A4S5CGV3-F1
#
_entry.id   AF-A0A4S5CGV3-F1
#
_cell.length_a   1.000
_cell.length_b   1.000
_cell.length_c   1.000
_cell.angle_alpha   90.00
_cell.angle_beta   90.00
_cell.angle_gamma   90.00
#
_symmetry.space_group_name_H-M   'P 1'
#
loop_
_entity.id
_entity.type
_entity.pdbx_description
1 polymer ?
#
loop_
_entity_poly.entity_id
_entity_poly.type
_entity_poly.pdbx_seq_one_letter_code
_entity_poly.pdbx_strand_id
1 'polypeptide(L)'
;MQYATALSIQYGLGNYYLALGHMAGLGFLLVVLAPYHRWVAPLGVGRVMQRSSAWPTVAVILVYLAGFIYSKLLSEPPEQWVLDLLNKPAKELSAVFITIFLLAPVGEEILFRGVMLNAFKTSHSWTIWVGACLVAVLFSLIHKQYNNISTFVEFVALSGIYTWARVRSGGLLLPILLHSLSALTAVILIHFY
;
A
#
# COMPACT_ATOMS: atom_id res chain seq x y z
N MET A 1 -8.19 -26.17 5.82
CA MET A 1 -6.97 -25.37 6.14
C MET A 1 -5.76 -26.21 6.57
N GLN A 2 -5.92 -27.43 7.11
CA GLN A 2 -4.78 -28.30 7.52
C GLN A 2 -3.96 -28.93 6.37
N TYR A 3 -4.54 -29.15 5.19
CA TYR A 3 -3.80 -29.76 4.06
C TYR A 3 -2.93 -28.75 3.29
N ALA A 4 -3.35 -27.49 3.20
CA ALA A 4 -2.57 -26.43 2.56
C ALA A 4 -1.32 -26.05 3.37
N THR A 5 -1.35 -26.26 4.69
CA THR A 5 -0.23 -26.02 5.61
C THR A 5 0.81 -27.14 5.58
N ALA A 6 0.42 -28.40 5.33
CA ALA A 6 1.36 -29.51 5.21
C ALA A 6 2.27 -29.40 3.97
N LEU A 7 1.70 -29.04 2.82
CA LEU A 7 2.46 -28.81 1.57
C LEU A 7 3.37 -27.58 1.66
N SER A 8 2.92 -26.48 2.26
CA SER A 8 3.75 -25.27 2.39
C SER A 8 4.94 -25.48 3.32
N ILE A 9 4.78 -26.29 4.37
CA ILE A 9 5.87 -26.69 5.27
C ILE A 9 6.83 -27.64 4.56
N GLN A 10 6.32 -28.64 3.82
CA GLN A 10 7.13 -29.64 3.10
C GLN A 10 8.06 -29.03 2.03
N TYR A 11 7.63 -27.95 1.36
CA TYR A 11 8.44 -27.25 0.35
C TYR A 11 9.15 -25.99 0.87
N GLY A 12 9.13 -25.72 2.18
CA GLY A 12 9.72 -24.51 2.77
C GLY A 12 9.05 -23.20 2.33
N LEU A 13 7.86 -23.28 1.75
CA LEU A 13 7.07 -22.13 1.27
C LEU A 13 6.31 -21.42 2.40
N GLY A 14 6.20 -22.04 3.58
CA GLY A 14 5.55 -21.46 4.75
C GLY A 14 6.10 -20.09 5.12
N ASN A 15 7.40 -19.85 4.91
CA ASN A 15 8.04 -18.57 5.22
C ASN A 15 7.81 -17.48 4.16
N TYR A 16 7.31 -17.85 2.98
CA TYR A 16 7.04 -16.96 1.84
C TYR A 16 5.55 -16.62 1.70
N TYR A 17 4.73 -16.94 2.71
CA TYR A 17 3.28 -16.75 2.66
C TYR A 17 2.85 -15.33 2.28
N LEU A 18 3.59 -14.31 2.74
CA LEU A 18 3.32 -12.91 2.42
C LEU A 18 3.45 -12.66 0.92
N ALA A 19 4.57 -13.08 0.32
CA ALA A 19 4.82 -12.93 -1.10
C ALA A 19 3.83 -13.76 -1.94
N LEU A 20 3.61 -15.02 -1.56
CA LEU A 20 2.69 -15.92 -2.27
C LEU A 20 1.25 -15.40 -2.23
N GLY A 21 0.80 -14.87 -1.09
CA GLY A 21 -0.52 -14.25 -0.95
C GLY A 21 -0.70 -13.05 -1.87
N HIS A 22 0.29 -12.15 -1.91
CA HIS A 22 0.24 -10.98 -2.80
C HIS A 22 0.37 -11.35 -4.28
N MET A 23 1.20 -12.34 -4.63
CA MET A 23 1.28 -12.86 -6.00
C MET A 23 -0.05 -13.46 -6.45
N ALA A 24 -0.68 -14.29 -5.61
CA ALA A 24 -1.98 -14.89 -5.92
C ALA A 24 -3.07 -13.82 -6.05
N GLY A 25 -3.12 -12.85 -5.12
CA GLY A 25 -4.04 -11.73 -5.16
C GLY A 25 -3.85 -10.85 -6.39
N LEU A 26 -2.61 -10.49 -6.72
CA LEU A 26 -2.28 -9.72 -7.93
C LEU A 26 -2.63 -10.51 -9.20
N GLY A 27 -2.32 -11.80 -9.26
CA GLY A 27 -2.70 -12.67 -10.37
C GLY A 27 -4.21 -12.69 -10.59
N PHE A 28 -4.99 -12.85 -9.52
CA PHE A 28 -6.45 -12.75 -9.56
C PHE A 28 -6.92 -11.38 -10.06
N LEU A 29 -6.36 -10.29 -9.52
CA LEU A 29 -6.69 -8.94 -9.95
C LEU A 29 -6.41 -8.79 -11.45
N LEU A 30 -5.22 -9.12 -11.95
CA LEU A 30 -4.86 -8.98 -13.37
C LEU A 30 -5.83 -9.71 -14.31
N VAL A 31 -6.32 -10.89 -13.93
CA VAL A 31 -7.35 -11.63 -14.69
C VAL A 31 -8.66 -10.85 -14.78
N VAL A 32 -9.10 -10.24 -13.67
CA VAL A 32 -10.35 -9.46 -13.61
C VAL A 32 -10.17 -8.04 -14.16
N LEU A 33 -8.95 -7.50 -14.20
CA LEU A 33 -8.71 -6.14 -14.68
C LEU A 33 -8.84 -6.00 -16.19
N ALA A 34 -8.50 -7.02 -16.97
CA ALA A 34 -8.68 -6.96 -18.43
C ALA A 34 -10.15 -6.67 -18.83
N PRO A 35 -11.16 -7.42 -18.34
CA PRO A 35 -12.55 -7.13 -18.62
C PRO A 35 -13.02 -5.82 -17.95
N TYR A 36 -12.59 -5.54 -16.72
CA TYR A 36 -12.92 -4.30 -16.03
C TYR A 36 -12.43 -3.05 -16.78
N HIS A 37 -11.18 -3.04 -17.24
CA HIS A 37 -10.60 -1.96 -18.01
C HIS A 37 -11.35 -1.73 -19.33
N ARG A 38 -11.74 -2.83 -19.99
CA ARG A 38 -12.36 -2.81 -21.31
C ARG A 38 -13.83 -2.35 -21.28
N TRP A 39 -14.57 -2.68 -20.23
CA TRP A 39 -16.03 -2.53 -20.19
C TRP A 39 -16.58 -1.69 -19.02
N VAL A 40 -15.81 -1.48 -17.95
CA VAL A 40 -16.30 -0.76 -16.76
C VAL A 40 -15.65 0.61 -16.64
N ALA A 41 -14.32 0.65 -16.41
CA ALA A 41 -13.61 1.90 -16.25
C ALA A 41 -12.13 1.75 -16.63
N PRO A 42 -11.57 2.70 -17.40
CA PRO A 42 -10.17 2.65 -17.77
C PRO A 42 -9.26 2.84 -16.55
N LEU A 43 -8.18 2.08 -16.56
CA LEU A 43 -7.09 2.07 -15.59
C LEU A 43 -5.85 2.62 -16.31
N GLY A 44 -5.75 3.95 -16.35
CA GLY A 44 -4.62 4.62 -16.99
C GLY A 44 -3.33 4.49 -16.16
N VAL A 45 -2.19 4.55 -16.85
CA VAL A 45 -0.86 4.70 -16.23
C VAL A 45 -0.75 6.09 -15.58
N GLY A 46 -1.23 7.13 -16.26
CA GLY A 46 -1.21 8.52 -15.80
C GLY A 46 0.12 9.23 -16.05
N ARG A 47 0.20 10.50 -15.65
CA ARG A 47 1.40 11.35 -15.78
C ARG A 47 2.17 11.41 -14.48
N VAL A 48 3.38 10.83 -14.46
CA VAL A 48 4.22 10.75 -13.25
C VAL A 48 5.12 11.97 -13.10
N MET A 49 5.84 12.37 -14.15
CA MET A 49 6.82 13.46 -14.09
C MET A 49 6.18 14.81 -14.45
N GLN A 50 5.44 15.38 -13.51
CA GLN A 50 4.87 16.73 -13.62
C GLN A 50 5.18 17.53 -12.36
N ARG A 51 5.23 18.87 -12.46
CA ARG A 51 5.53 19.74 -11.30
C ARG A 51 4.62 19.46 -10.10
N SER A 52 3.36 19.14 -10.37
CA SER A 52 2.37 18.78 -9.34
C SER A 52 2.67 17.46 -8.62
N SER A 53 3.54 16.59 -9.14
CA SER A 53 3.93 15.33 -8.50
C SER A 53 4.94 15.51 -7.38
N ALA A 54 5.64 16.65 -7.30
CA ALA A 54 6.58 16.92 -6.21
C ALA A 54 5.85 17.03 -4.86
N TRP A 55 4.67 17.64 -4.85
CA TRP A 55 3.91 17.85 -3.62
C TRP A 55 3.45 16.56 -2.91
N PRO A 56 2.84 15.57 -3.58
CA PRO A 56 2.50 14.32 -2.91
C PRO A 56 3.74 13.54 -2.45
N THR A 57 4.86 13.62 -3.17
CA THR A 57 6.14 13.03 -2.72
C THR A 57 6.63 13.66 -1.42
N VAL A 58 6.65 14.99 -1.35
CA VAL A 58 7.01 15.71 -0.13
C VAL A 58 6.03 15.37 0.99
N ALA A 59 4.72 15.32 0.71
CA ALA A 59 3.70 14.99 1.69
C ALA A 59 3.90 13.59 2.31
N VAL A 60 4.25 12.57 1.51
CA VAL A 60 4.57 11.22 2.01
C VAL A 60 5.72 11.29 3.02
N ILE A 61 6.82 11.95 2.65
CA ILE A 61 8.01 12.06 3.51
C ILE A 61 7.65 12.79 4.81
N LEU A 62 6.92 13.90 4.72
CA LEU A 62 6.52 14.68 5.89
C LEU A 62 5.59 13.90 6.83
N VAL A 63 4.65 13.11 6.30
CA VAL A 63 3.79 12.25 7.11
C VAL A 63 4.60 11.22 7.88
N TYR A 64 5.54 10.52 7.24
CA TYR A 64 6.42 9.57 7.91
C TYR A 64 7.34 10.22 8.95
N LEU A 65 7.90 11.39 8.64
CA LEU A 65 8.72 12.12 9.60
C LEU A 65 7.88 12.58 10.81
N ALA A 66 6.66 13.03 10.59
CA ALA A 66 5.75 13.41 11.66
C ALA A 66 5.37 12.21 12.53
N GLY A 67 5.03 11.06 11.91
CA GLY A 67 4.78 9.80 12.62
C GLY A 67 5.97 9.36 13.46
N PHE A 68 7.17 9.35 12.87
CA PHE A 68 8.41 9.00 13.58
C PHE A 68 8.71 9.94 14.76
N ILE A 69 8.60 11.26 14.57
CA ILE A 69 8.80 12.24 15.65
C ILE A 69 7.77 12.03 16.76
N TYR A 70 6.50 11.81 16.39
CA TYR A 70 5.43 11.52 17.34
C TYR A 70 5.75 10.28 18.19
N SER A 71 6.13 9.17 17.55
CA SER A 71 6.47 7.93 18.26
C SER A 71 7.67 8.14 19.20
N LYS A 72 8.69 8.91 18.79
CA LYS A 72 9.82 9.24 19.68
C LYS A 72 9.44 10.12 20.86
N LEU A 73 8.61 11.13 20.65
CA LEU A 73 8.14 12.02 21.73
C LEU A 73 7.32 11.27 22.77
N LEU A 74 6.51 10.30 22.35
CA LEU A 74 5.67 9.50 23.24
C LEU A 74 6.31 8.19 23.70
N SER A 75 7.54 7.91 23.29
CA SER A 75 8.22 6.63 23.56
C SER A 75 7.40 5.41 23.12
N GLU A 76 6.68 5.56 22.00
CA GLU A 76 5.90 4.49 21.39
C GLU A 76 6.88 3.45 20.79
N PRO A 77 6.71 2.15 21.09
CA PRO A 77 7.59 1.13 20.55
C PRO A 77 7.39 0.99 19.03
N PRO A 78 8.43 0.57 18.29
CA PRO A 78 8.28 0.24 16.87
C PRO A 78 7.29 -0.90 16.68
N GLU A 79 6.64 -0.92 15.52
CA GLU A 79 5.69 -1.97 15.17
C GLU A 79 6.37 -3.34 15.09
N GLN A 80 6.00 -4.24 16.00
CA GLN A 80 6.64 -5.55 16.15
C GLN A 80 6.58 -6.38 14.86
N TRP A 81 5.47 -6.30 14.12
CA TRP A 81 5.33 -6.98 12.84
C TRP A 81 6.40 -6.55 11.82
N VAL A 82 6.77 -5.26 11.81
CA VAL A 82 7.82 -4.75 10.91
C VAL A 82 9.19 -5.25 11.36
N LEU A 83 9.46 -5.28 12.67
CA LEU A 83 10.70 -5.85 13.20
C LEU A 83 10.85 -7.34 12.85
N ASP A 84 9.79 -8.13 13.05
CA ASP A 84 9.77 -9.56 12.73
C ASP A 84 9.96 -9.81 11.22
N LEU A 85 9.41 -8.92 10.40
CA LEU A 85 9.53 -8.97 8.95
C LEU A 85 10.96 -8.71 8.48
N LEU A 86 11.66 -7.74 9.09
CA LEU A 86 13.02 -7.36 8.75
C LEU A 86 14.10 -8.27 9.35
N ASN A 87 13.77 -9.02 10.41
CA ASN A 87 14.65 -10.01 11.04
C ASN A 87 14.71 -11.37 10.32
N LYS A 88 14.05 -11.51 9.17
CA LYS A 88 14.05 -12.76 8.40
C LYS A 88 15.41 -13.07 7.77
N PRO A 89 15.74 -14.37 7.55
CA PRO A 89 16.93 -14.76 6.79
C PRO A 89 16.98 -14.10 5.40
N ALA A 90 18.18 -13.81 4.90
CA ALA A 90 18.38 -13.03 3.66
C ALA A 90 17.56 -13.51 2.45
N LYS A 91 17.39 -14.83 2.29
CA LYS A 91 16.58 -15.41 1.21
C LYS A 91 15.10 -15.01 1.32
N GLU A 92 14.55 -15.05 2.52
CA GLU A 92 13.16 -14.67 2.80
C GLU A 92 12.98 -13.15 2.77
N LEU A 93 13.98 -12.40 3.26
CA LEU A 93 13.99 -10.95 3.25
C LEU A 93 13.93 -10.37 1.82
N SER A 94 14.53 -11.05 0.84
CA SER A 94 14.39 -10.63 -0.56
C SER A 94 12.94 -10.72 -1.06
N ALA A 95 12.22 -11.78 -0.70
CA ALA A 95 10.79 -11.92 -1.02
C ALA A 95 9.93 -10.90 -0.26
N VAL A 96 10.29 -10.55 0.97
CA VAL A 96 9.68 -9.44 1.71
C VAL A 96 9.82 -8.13 0.94
N PHE A 97 11.03 -7.75 0.53
CA PHE A 97 11.26 -6.49 -0.18
C PHE A 97 10.55 -6.44 -1.53
N ILE A 98 10.55 -7.54 -2.29
CA ILE A 98 9.74 -7.65 -3.51
C ILE A 98 8.26 -7.42 -3.19
N THR A 99 7.77 -7.93 -2.06
CA THR A 99 6.37 -7.77 -1.69
C THR A 99 6.03 -6.34 -1.32
N ILE A 100 6.75 -5.74 -0.36
CA ILE A 100 6.40 -4.42 0.18
C ILE A 100 6.74 -3.27 -0.78
N PHE A 101 7.71 -3.44 -1.68
CA PHE A 101 8.06 -2.41 -2.66
C PHE A 101 7.35 -2.54 -4.01
N LEU A 102 6.83 -3.73 -4.35
CA LEU A 102 6.24 -3.97 -5.67
C LEU A 102 4.87 -4.64 -5.59
N LEU A 103 4.78 -5.86 -5.07
CA LEU A 103 3.55 -6.64 -5.19
C LEU A 103 2.37 -6.00 -4.43
N ALA A 104 2.60 -5.58 -3.19
CA ALA A 104 1.58 -4.93 -2.36
C ALA A 104 1.20 -3.55 -2.92
N PRO A 105 2.13 -2.62 -3.20
CA PRO A 105 1.79 -1.35 -3.83
C PRO A 105 0.99 -1.51 -5.12
N VAL A 106 1.39 -2.40 -6.03
CA VAL A 106 0.67 -2.61 -7.30
C VAL A 106 -0.73 -3.16 -7.06
N GLY A 107 -0.86 -4.24 -6.29
CA GLY A 107 -2.14 -4.89 -6.04
C GLY A 107 -3.13 -3.98 -5.28
N GLU A 108 -2.64 -3.31 -4.24
CA GLU A 108 -3.46 -2.45 -3.39
C GLU A 108 -3.90 -1.19 -4.13
N GLU A 109 -3.02 -0.52 -4.88
CA GLU A 109 -3.43 0.66 -5.65
C GLU A 109 -4.43 0.30 -6.76
N ILE A 110 -4.27 -0.85 -7.40
CA ILE A 110 -5.26 -1.36 -8.35
C ILE A 110 -6.62 -1.53 -7.68
N LEU A 111 -6.67 -2.21 -6.53
CA LEU A 111 -7.91 -2.49 -5.83
C LEU A 111 -8.56 -1.19 -5.31
N PHE A 112 -7.84 -0.42 -4.51
CA PHE A 112 -8.39 0.73 -3.82
C PHE A 112 -8.60 1.93 -4.75
N ARG A 113 -7.63 2.26 -5.62
CA ARG A 113 -7.65 3.49 -6.44
C ARG A 113 -8.10 3.21 -7.87
N GLY A 114 -7.93 1.98 -8.36
CA GLY A 114 -8.38 1.54 -9.67
C GLY A 114 -9.83 1.04 -9.69
N VAL A 115 -10.26 0.30 -8.66
CA VAL A 115 -11.60 -0.30 -8.60
C VAL A 115 -12.50 0.47 -7.64
N MET A 116 -12.20 0.48 -6.34
CA MET A 116 -13.10 1.03 -5.32
C MET A 116 -13.33 2.54 -5.48
N LEU A 117 -12.26 3.32 -5.64
CA LEU A 117 -12.37 4.76 -5.84
C LEU A 117 -13.12 5.12 -7.12
N ASN A 118 -13.02 4.30 -8.17
CA ASN A 118 -13.70 4.55 -9.44
C ASN A 118 -15.24 4.45 -9.32
N ALA A 119 -15.77 3.72 -8.34
CA ALA A 119 -17.21 3.71 -8.06
C ALA A 119 -17.76 5.11 -7.69
N PHE A 120 -16.88 6.00 -7.22
CA PHE A 120 -17.20 7.37 -6.86
C PHE A 120 -16.83 8.38 -7.97
N LYS A 121 -16.40 7.92 -9.14
CA LYS A 121 -16.10 8.79 -10.27
C LYS A 121 -17.38 9.08 -11.06
N THR A 122 -18.08 10.14 -10.67
CA THR A 122 -19.34 10.57 -11.30
C THR A 122 -19.22 11.92 -12.01
N SER A 123 -20.32 12.44 -12.56
CA SER A 123 -20.41 13.82 -13.06
C SER A 123 -20.21 14.88 -11.98
N HIS A 124 -20.40 14.50 -10.70
CA HIS A 124 -20.24 15.41 -9.56
C HIS A 124 -18.87 15.22 -8.93
N SER A 125 -18.01 16.24 -9.06
CA SER A 125 -16.62 16.19 -8.61
C SER A 125 -16.45 15.95 -7.10
N TRP A 126 -17.44 16.29 -6.26
CA TRP A 126 -17.36 16.06 -4.81
C TRP A 126 -17.42 14.57 -4.42
N THR A 127 -18.06 13.73 -5.25
CA THR A 127 -18.26 12.31 -4.94
C THR A 127 -16.95 11.54 -4.80
N ILE A 128 -15.93 11.89 -5.60
CA ILE A 128 -14.60 11.27 -5.53
C ILE A 128 -13.92 11.47 -4.17
N TRP A 129 -14.21 12.58 -3.50
CA TRP A 129 -13.62 12.91 -2.20
C TRP A 129 -14.34 12.18 -1.06
N VAL A 130 -15.64 11.91 -1.20
CA VAL A 130 -16.33 10.96 -0.31
C VAL A 130 -15.75 9.55 -0.47
N GLY A 131 -15.52 9.13 -1.72
CA GLY A 131 -14.81 7.89 -2.02
C GLY A 131 -13.41 7.85 -1.41
N ALA A 132 -12.67 8.97 -1.47
CA ALA A 132 -11.34 9.10 -0.88
C ALA A 132 -11.37 8.86 0.65
N CYS A 133 -12.32 9.47 1.36
CA CYS A 133 -12.48 9.26 2.80
C CYS A 133 -12.80 7.79 3.14
N LEU A 134 -13.75 7.18 2.41
CA LEU A 134 -14.13 5.78 2.63
C LEU A 134 -12.98 4.82 2.32
N VAL A 135 -12.29 5.03 1.19
CA VAL A 135 -11.11 4.25 0.82
C VAL A 135 -9.98 4.42 1.84
N ALA A 136 -9.78 5.62 2.40
CA ALA A 136 -8.75 5.83 3.43
C ALA A 136 -9.03 5.05 4.71
N VAL A 137 -10.27 5.07 5.19
CA VAL A 137 -10.67 4.28 6.36
C VAL A 137 -10.54 2.78 6.08
N LEU A 138 -11.06 2.30 4.95
CA LEU A 138 -10.97 0.87 4.59
C LEU A 138 -9.52 0.42 4.40
N PHE A 139 -8.68 1.24 3.77
CA PHE A 139 -7.26 0.98 3.59
C PHE A 139 -6.58 0.80 4.95
N SER A 140 -6.83 1.69 5.92
CA SER A 140 -6.29 1.55 7.27
C SER A 140 -6.82 0.29 8.00
N LEU A 141 -8.12 0.00 7.91
CA LEU A 141 -8.76 -1.11 8.64
C LEU A 141 -8.35 -2.52 8.17
N ILE A 142 -7.87 -2.67 6.93
CA ILE A 142 -7.39 -3.98 6.46
C ILE A 142 -5.99 -4.31 6.98
N HIS A 143 -5.22 -3.33 7.47
CA HIS A 143 -3.85 -3.48 7.95
C HIS A 143 -3.80 -3.96 9.41
N LYS A 144 -4.51 -5.04 9.72
CA LYS A 144 -4.68 -5.57 11.09
C LYS A 144 -3.41 -6.16 11.72
N GLN A 145 -2.33 -6.29 10.95
CA GLN A 145 -1.04 -6.74 11.43
C GLN A 145 -0.28 -5.68 12.24
N TYR A 146 -0.73 -4.42 12.22
CA TYR A 146 -0.20 -3.30 13.00
C TYR A 146 -0.98 -3.11 14.30
N ASN A 147 -0.35 -2.52 15.33
CA ASN A 147 -0.95 -2.37 16.66
C ASN A 147 -1.06 -0.91 17.11
N ASN A 148 -0.15 -0.06 16.68
CA ASN A 148 -0.09 1.32 17.12
C ASN A 148 -1.18 2.14 16.44
N ILE A 149 -1.97 2.88 17.24
CA ILE A 149 -3.02 3.75 16.73
C ILE A 149 -2.43 4.83 15.80
N SER A 150 -1.23 5.32 16.11
CA SER A 150 -0.48 6.27 15.28
C SER A 150 -0.28 5.76 13.86
N THR A 151 0.05 4.47 13.69
CA THR A 151 0.25 3.83 12.39
C THR A 151 -1.06 3.72 11.60
N PHE A 152 -2.19 3.43 12.26
CA PHE A 152 -3.50 3.46 11.59
C PHE A 152 -3.89 4.87 11.10
N VAL A 153 -3.56 5.92 11.89
CA VAL A 153 -3.76 7.32 11.49
C VAL A 153 -2.86 7.68 10.31
N GLU A 154 -1.60 7.23 10.33
CA GLU A 154 -0.66 7.38 9.23
C GLU A 154 -1.19 6.75 7.93
N PHE A 155 -1.77 5.55 7.98
CA PHE A 155 -2.39 4.90 6.82
C PHE A 155 -3.57 5.68 6.23
N VAL A 156 -4.39 6.30 7.07
CA VAL A 156 -5.49 7.17 6.60
C VAL A 156 -4.91 8.37 5.85
N ALA A 157 -3.88 9.02 6.41
CA ALA A 157 -3.22 10.17 5.78
C ALA A 157 -2.55 9.81 4.45
N LEU A 158 -1.75 8.73 4.43
CA LEU A 158 -1.10 8.23 3.22
C LEU A 158 -2.12 7.85 2.15
N SER A 159 -3.23 7.19 2.53
CA SER A 159 -4.27 6.84 1.57
C SER A 159 -4.93 8.06 0.92
N GLY A 160 -5.11 9.13 1.68
CA GLY A 160 -5.54 10.43 1.15
C GLY A 160 -4.53 11.00 0.14
N ILE A 161 -3.23 10.94 0.45
CA ILE A 161 -2.17 11.42 -0.45
C ILE A 161 -2.13 10.60 -1.74
N TYR A 162 -2.24 9.27 -1.68
CA TYR A 162 -2.28 8.42 -2.88
C TYR A 162 -3.53 8.69 -3.71
N THR A 163 -4.68 8.92 -3.07
CA THR A 163 -5.91 9.31 -3.77
C THR A 163 -5.74 10.66 -4.46
N TRP A 164 -5.13 11.64 -3.79
CA TRP A 164 -4.82 12.92 -4.40
C TRP A 164 -3.88 12.78 -5.59
N ALA A 165 -2.82 11.97 -5.46
CA ALA A 165 -1.89 11.66 -6.53
C ALA A 165 -2.60 10.97 -7.72
N ARG A 166 -3.50 10.02 -7.46
CA ARG A 166 -4.34 9.37 -8.46
C ARG A 166 -5.21 10.37 -9.23
N VAL A 167 -5.89 11.27 -8.53
CA VAL A 167 -6.74 12.30 -9.16
C VAL A 167 -5.90 13.27 -10.02
N ARG A 168 -4.73 13.70 -9.52
CA ARG A 168 -3.85 14.66 -10.21
C ARG A 168 -3.10 14.08 -11.41
N SER A 169 -2.67 12.82 -11.32
CA SER A 169 -1.92 12.14 -12.40
C SER A 169 -2.83 11.50 -13.44
N GLY A 170 -4.10 11.24 -13.11
CA GLY A 170 -5.06 10.57 -13.98
C GLY A 170 -4.79 9.07 -14.16
N GLY A 171 -3.93 8.47 -13.35
CA GLY A 171 -3.60 7.05 -13.44
C GLY A 171 -2.97 6.47 -12.17
N LEU A 172 -2.59 5.20 -12.24
CA LEU A 172 -2.15 4.43 -11.07
C LEU A 172 -0.63 4.45 -10.84
N LEU A 173 0.18 4.83 -11.83
CA LEU A 173 1.63 4.72 -11.65
C LEU A 173 2.17 5.66 -10.57
N LEU A 174 1.69 6.91 -10.51
CA LEU A 174 2.12 7.84 -9.46
C LEU A 174 1.79 7.36 -8.04
N PRO A 175 0.53 6.98 -7.71
CA PRO A 175 0.24 6.45 -6.37
C PRO A 175 0.99 5.14 -6.07
N ILE A 176 1.22 4.25 -7.05
CA ILE A 176 2.04 3.04 -6.84
C ILE A 176 3.45 3.42 -6.40
N LEU A 177 4.09 4.35 -7.10
CA LEU A 177 5.45 4.78 -6.75
C LEU A 177 5.52 5.47 -5.38
N LEU A 178 4.50 6.25 -5.02
CA LEU A 178 4.40 6.90 -3.71
C LEU A 178 4.17 5.88 -2.58
N HIS A 179 3.42 4.82 -2.85
CA HIS A 179 3.23 3.72 -1.91
C HIS A 179 4.53 2.91 -1.74
N SER A 180 5.25 2.59 -2.82
CA SER A 180 6.58 2.00 -2.73
C SER A 180 7.57 2.88 -1.94
N LEU A 181 7.54 4.21 -2.17
CA LEU A 181 8.34 5.18 -1.41
C LEU A 181 8.00 5.17 0.08
N SER A 182 6.73 4.97 0.42
CA SER A 182 6.27 4.91 1.80
C SER A 182 6.86 3.71 2.54
N ALA A 183 6.82 2.53 1.92
CA ALA A 183 7.49 1.35 2.45
C ALA A 183 9.01 1.58 2.60
N LEU A 184 9.65 2.24 1.62
CA LEU A 184 11.08 2.55 1.70
C LEU A 184 11.40 3.48 2.87
N THR A 185 10.58 4.52 3.06
CA THR A 185 10.74 5.50 4.14
C THR A 185 10.56 4.83 5.51
N ALA A 186 9.56 3.95 5.64
CA ALA A 186 9.34 3.16 6.86
C ALA A 186 10.55 2.27 7.20
N VAL A 187 11.08 1.55 6.21
CA VAL A 187 12.27 0.69 6.40
C VAL A 187 13.50 1.51 6.78
N ILE A 188 13.67 2.72 6.24
CA ILE A 188 14.79 3.59 6.64
C ILE A 188 14.61 4.07 8.08
N LEU A 189 13.42 4.59 8.42
CA LEU A 189 13.17 5.21 9.73
C LEU A 189 13.19 4.20 10.88
N ILE A 190 12.84 2.94 10.64
CA ILE A 190 12.85 1.92 11.68
C ILE A 190 14.26 1.67 12.26
N HIS A 191 15.32 1.93 11.49
CA HIS A 191 16.71 1.81 11.95
C HIS A 191 17.14 2.90 12.94
N PHE A 192 16.29 3.92 13.13
CA PHE A 192 16.52 5.00 14.09
C PHE A 192 15.66 4.86 15.35
N TYR A 193 14.94 3.74 15.51
CA TYR A 193 14.22 3.43 16.75
C TYR A 193 15.15 3.11 17.92
#